data_AF-A0A3S4HUU5-F1
#
_entry.id   AF-A0A3S4HUU5-F1
#
_cell.length_a   1.000
_cell.length_b   1.000
_cell.length_c   1.000
_cell.angle_alpha   90.00
_cell.angle_beta   90.00
_cell.angle_gamma   90.00
#
_symmetry.space_group_name_H-M   'P 1'
#
loop_
_entity.id
_entity.type
_entity.pdbx_description
1 polymer ?
#
loop_
_entity_poly.entity_id
_entity_poly.type
_entity_poly.pdbx_seq_one_letter_code
_entity_poly.pdbx_strand_id
1 'polypeptide(L)'
;MSGNAQYSDDFLADMAPALAQQYRRWYPWCRETVLATIDRLASRPYLETALGARLSEAMLQAVKDAWLDPYRSYHNRMGKMLRPFLVCSVMQAFERDPRRTPVVVAIAEIIHAASLVLDDVADDSPLRRGGPTAHRQVGVRVAGAAGSAWLNACFQLLAADDSGLEPEQAQRLADEIAWEHWVTGVGTTIDTTWPWMGGWTARRRSICSRWCTVPLPIPTACR
;
A
#
# COMPACT_ATOMS: atom_id res chain seq x y z
N MET A 1 -2.39 -31.64 10.25
CA MET A 1 -2.11 -31.21 8.85
C MET A 1 -3.45 -30.87 8.21
N SER A 2 -3.79 -29.60 8.13
CA SER A 2 -4.96 -29.09 7.41
C SER A 2 -4.66 -27.62 7.08
N GLY A 3 -4.56 -27.34 5.77
CA GLY A 3 -3.99 -26.14 5.18
C GLY A 3 -4.73 -24.86 5.57
N ASN A 4 -4.00 -23.94 6.19
CA ASN A 4 -4.29 -22.51 6.11
C ASN A 4 -3.78 -22.05 4.74
N ALA A 5 -4.56 -22.23 3.68
CA ALA A 5 -4.22 -21.63 2.39
C ALA A 5 -4.42 -20.12 2.52
N GLN A 6 -3.30 -19.39 2.69
CA GLN A 6 -3.26 -17.94 2.94
C GLN A 6 -3.54 -17.08 1.68
N TYR A 7 -3.98 -17.72 0.59
CA TYR A 7 -4.27 -17.18 -0.74
C TYR A 7 -5.06 -18.26 -1.52
N SER A 8 -5.80 -17.91 -2.57
CA SER A 8 -6.54 -18.93 -3.35
C SER A 8 -5.57 -19.80 -4.15
N ASP A 9 -5.73 -21.13 -4.10
CA ASP A 9 -4.90 -22.05 -4.89
C ASP A 9 -5.01 -21.77 -6.40
N ASP A 10 -6.19 -21.31 -6.85
CA ASP A 10 -6.43 -20.84 -8.22
C ASP A 10 -5.47 -19.73 -8.66
N PHE A 11 -5.03 -18.85 -7.74
CA PHE A 11 -4.11 -17.77 -8.09
C PHE A 11 -2.71 -18.29 -8.45
N LEU A 12 -2.29 -19.41 -7.86
CA LEU A 12 -0.99 -20.02 -8.14
C LEU A 12 -1.03 -21.01 -9.31
N ALA A 13 -2.22 -21.48 -9.69
CA ALA A 13 -2.37 -22.47 -10.76
C ALA A 13 -1.82 -21.95 -12.10
N ASP A 14 -1.94 -20.65 -12.36
CA ASP A 14 -1.46 -20.01 -13.60
C ASP A 14 0.02 -19.59 -13.56
N MET A 15 0.71 -19.76 -12.42
CA MET A 15 2.12 -19.38 -12.28
C MET A 15 3.08 -20.50 -12.65
N ALA A 16 4.23 -20.14 -13.21
CA ALA A 16 5.34 -21.07 -13.37
C ALA A 16 5.70 -21.70 -12.00
N PRO A 17 5.98 -23.03 -11.93
CA PRO A 17 6.17 -23.72 -10.64
C PRO A 17 7.23 -23.09 -9.72
N ALA A 18 8.33 -22.62 -10.30
CA ALA A 18 9.40 -21.95 -9.56
C ALA A 18 8.93 -20.62 -8.94
N LEU A 19 8.16 -19.83 -9.68
CA LEU A 19 7.60 -18.56 -9.19
C LEU A 19 6.56 -18.80 -8.10
N ALA A 20 5.68 -19.79 -8.30
CA ALA A 20 4.71 -20.19 -7.29
C ALA A 20 5.43 -20.59 -5.98
N GLN A 21 6.51 -21.38 -6.06
CA GLN A 21 7.31 -21.76 -4.89
C GLN A 21 7.92 -20.55 -4.18
N GLN A 22 8.48 -19.60 -4.93
CA GLN A 22 9.01 -18.35 -4.36
C GLN A 22 7.91 -17.54 -3.67
N TYR A 23 6.73 -17.44 -4.29
CA TYR A 23 5.59 -16.75 -3.71
C TYR A 23 5.16 -17.39 -2.38
N ARG A 24 5.04 -18.73 -2.33
CA ARG A 24 4.69 -19.45 -1.08
C ARG A 24 5.70 -19.17 0.04
N ARG A 25 6.98 -19.02 -0.30
CA ARG A 25 8.05 -18.73 0.66
C ARG A 25 7.98 -17.30 1.21
N TRP A 26 7.70 -16.32 0.36
CA TRP A 26 7.73 -14.91 0.72
C TRP A 26 6.44 -14.41 1.35
N TYR A 27 5.28 -14.94 0.93
CA TYR A 27 3.97 -14.44 1.34
C TYR A 27 3.82 -14.28 2.87
N PRO A 28 4.13 -15.29 3.71
CA PRO A 28 3.91 -15.16 5.16
C PRO A 28 4.74 -14.04 5.77
N TRP A 29 6.02 -13.94 5.37
CA TRP A 29 6.94 -12.92 5.85
C TRP A 29 6.56 -11.53 5.37
N CYS A 30 6.17 -11.36 4.10
CA CYS A 30 5.68 -10.09 3.58
C CYS A 30 4.46 -9.60 4.37
N ARG A 31 3.49 -10.50 4.58
CA ARG A 31 2.26 -10.18 5.31
C ARG A 31 2.55 -9.78 6.76
N GLU A 32 3.40 -10.55 7.44
CA GLU A 32 3.82 -10.25 8.80
C GLU A 32 4.54 -8.90 8.88
N THR A 33 5.46 -8.64 7.95
CA THR A 33 6.22 -7.38 7.86
C THR A 33 5.29 -6.17 7.68
N VAL A 34 4.31 -6.28 6.78
CA VAL A 34 3.31 -5.21 6.57
C VAL A 34 2.50 -4.98 7.84
N LEU A 35 1.95 -6.04 8.44
CA LEU A 35 1.11 -5.92 9.64
C LEU A 35 1.88 -5.36 10.84
N ALA A 36 3.10 -5.83 11.08
CA ALA A 36 3.97 -5.31 12.13
C ALA A 36 4.29 -3.82 11.89
N THR A 37 4.49 -3.42 10.63
CA THR A 37 4.79 -2.02 10.30
C THR A 37 3.60 -1.11 10.58
N ILE A 38 2.38 -1.48 10.15
CA ILE A 38 1.18 -0.65 10.37
C ILE A 38 0.82 -0.59 11.86
N ASP A 39 0.96 -1.70 12.59
CA ASP A 39 0.68 -1.77 14.02
C ASP A 39 1.71 -0.91 14.80
N ARG A 40 2.98 -0.88 14.35
CA ARG A 40 4.03 0.01 14.89
C ARG A 40 3.69 1.49 14.66
N LEU A 41 3.27 1.86 13.46
CA LEU A 41 2.92 3.24 13.11
C LEU A 41 1.76 3.79 13.95
N ALA A 42 0.84 2.92 14.38
CA ALA A 42 -0.27 3.28 15.26
C ALA A 42 0.04 3.10 16.76
N SER A 43 1.26 2.68 17.12
CA SER A 43 1.64 2.52 18.52
C SER A 43 1.82 3.87 19.22
N ARG A 44 1.47 3.94 20.51
CA ARG A 44 1.66 5.15 21.33
C ARG A 44 3.10 5.70 21.23
N PRO A 45 4.17 4.91 21.41
CA PRO A 45 5.53 5.46 21.35
C PRO A 45 5.85 6.11 20.00
N TYR A 46 5.40 5.49 18.90
CA TYR A 46 5.63 6.04 17.56
C TYR A 46 4.84 7.33 17.35
N LEU A 47 3.54 7.33 17.66
CA LEU A 47 2.67 8.49 17.49
C LEU A 47 3.13 9.68 18.33
N GLU A 48 3.48 9.47 19.59
CA GLU A 48 3.93 10.55 20.46
C GLU A 48 5.27 11.14 20.01
N THR A 49 6.16 10.29 19.47
CA THR A 49 7.43 10.74 18.88
C THR A 49 7.20 11.53 17.61
N ALA A 50 6.41 10.99 16.67
CA ALA A 50 6.13 11.62 15.38
C ALA A 50 5.36 12.94 15.52
N LEU A 51 4.45 13.04 16.48
CA LEU A 51 3.65 14.24 16.75
C LEU A 51 4.33 15.21 17.72
N GLY A 52 5.41 14.81 18.40
CA GLY A 52 6.10 15.61 19.41
C GLY A 52 5.22 15.96 20.63
N ALA A 53 4.21 15.13 20.94
CA ALA A 53 3.23 15.40 21.99
C ALA A 53 2.72 14.11 22.64
N ARG A 54 2.42 14.18 23.94
CA ARG A 54 1.73 13.08 24.65
C ARG A 54 0.27 13.01 24.24
N LEU A 55 -0.22 11.80 24.01
CA LEU A 55 -1.61 11.57 23.60
C LEU A 55 -2.45 11.06 24.78
N SER A 56 -3.67 11.55 24.90
CA SER A 56 -4.64 10.97 25.84
C SER A 56 -5.12 9.60 25.34
N GLU A 57 -5.66 8.77 26.25
CA GLU A 57 -6.27 7.48 25.84
C GLU A 57 -7.40 7.68 24.82
N ALA A 58 -8.21 8.74 24.97
CA ALA A 58 -9.26 9.06 24.02
C ALA A 58 -8.71 9.39 22.62
N MET A 59 -7.57 10.10 22.54
CA MET A 59 -6.91 10.39 21.26
C MET A 59 -6.37 9.11 20.60
N LEU A 60 -5.72 8.23 21.37
CA LEU A 60 -5.23 6.97 20.83
C LEU A 60 -6.37 6.06 20.37
N GLN A 61 -7.46 6.01 21.12
CA GLN A 61 -8.64 5.24 20.73
C GLN A 61 -9.24 5.79 19.43
N ALA A 62 -9.31 7.12 19.27
CA ALA A 62 -9.73 7.72 18.01
C ALA A 62 -8.81 7.37 16.84
N VAL A 63 -7.48 7.41 17.02
CA VAL A 63 -6.52 6.98 16.00
C VAL A 63 -6.73 5.51 15.64
N LYS A 64 -6.95 4.65 16.64
CA LYS A 64 -7.21 3.23 16.40
C LYS A 64 -8.49 3.03 15.58
N ASP A 65 -9.62 3.57 16.04
CA ASP A 65 -10.94 3.33 15.45
C ASP A 65 -11.11 3.99 14.08
N ALA A 66 -10.47 5.15 13.87
CA ALA A 66 -10.66 5.96 12.66
C ALA A 66 -9.56 5.79 11.61
N TRP A 67 -8.32 5.49 12.03
CA TRP A 67 -7.16 5.44 11.15
C TRP A 67 -6.58 4.03 10.99
N LEU A 68 -6.33 3.31 12.08
CA LEU A 68 -5.75 1.97 12.02
C LEU A 68 -6.74 0.90 11.59
N ASP A 69 -7.82 0.71 12.33
CA ASP A 69 -8.72 -0.44 12.17
C ASP A 69 -9.40 -0.49 10.79
N PRO A 70 -9.94 0.63 10.25
CA PRO A 70 -10.54 0.63 8.91
C PRO A 70 -9.53 0.26 7.83
N TYR A 71 -8.30 0.75 7.93
CA TYR A 71 -7.22 0.46 6.99
C TYR A 71 -6.73 -0.99 7.13
N ARG A 72 -6.41 -1.42 8.35
CA ARG A 72 -5.98 -2.78 8.70
C ARG A 72 -6.97 -3.83 8.24
N SER A 73 -8.26 -3.50 8.20
CA SER A 73 -9.31 -4.39 7.71
C SER A 73 -9.10 -4.85 6.25
N TYR A 74 -8.42 -4.05 5.40
CA TYR A 74 -8.11 -4.41 4.01
C TYR A 74 -7.09 -5.55 3.94
N HIS A 75 -6.14 -5.59 4.88
CA HIS A 75 -5.13 -6.65 5.00
C HIS A 75 -5.66 -7.90 5.71
N ASN A 76 -6.67 -7.74 6.57
CA ASN A 76 -7.34 -8.87 7.23
C ASN A 76 -8.15 -9.73 6.23
N ARG A 77 -8.71 -9.12 5.17
CA ARG A 77 -9.53 -9.79 4.15
C ARG A 77 -8.71 -10.48 3.04
N MET A 78 -7.45 -10.78 3.33
CA MET A 78 -6.48 -11.46 2.45
C MET A 78 -6.30 -10.82 1.07
N GLY A 79 -5.17 -10.14 0.89
CA GLY A 79 -4.69 -9.71 -0.41
C GLY A 79 -3.72 -10.70 -1.04
N LYS A 80 -3.40 -10.48 -2.32
CA LYS A 80 -2.38 -11.24 -3.05
C LYS A 80 -0.94 -10.87 -2.66
N MET A 81 -0.72 -9.79 -1.90
CA MET A 81 0.63 -9.32 -1.50
C MET A 81 1.61 -9.27 -2.68
N LEU A 82 1.12 -8.96 -3.88
CA LEU A 82 1.88 -9.10 -5.12
C LEU A 82 3.00 -8.06 -5.17
N ARG A 83 2.75 -6.83 -4.71
CA ARG A 83 3.74 -5.76 -4.67
C ARG A 83 4.91 -6.11 -3.72
N PRO A 84 4.69 -6.48 -2.44
CA PRO A 84 5.75 -7.01 -1.57
C PRO A 84 6.52 -8.18 -2.17
N PHE A 85 5.81 -9.15 -2.77
CA PHE A 85 6.43 -10.30 -3.39
C PHE A 85 7.37 -9.90 -4.54
N LEU A 86 6.96 -8.96 -5.39
CA LEU A 86 7.76 -8.47 -6.50
C LEU A 86 9.00 -7.71 -6.00
N VAL A 87 8.86 -6.88 -4.95
CA VAL A 87 10.02 -6.24 -4.29
C VAL A 87 11.01 -7.31 -3.81
N CYS A 88 10.53 -8.34 -3.11
CA CYS A 88 11.40 -9.42 -2.63
C CYS A 88 12.10 -10.15 -3.79
N SER A 89 11.37 -10.43 -4.86
CA SER A 89 11.88 -11.14 -6.04
C SER A 89 12.95 -10.32 -6.77
N VAL A 90 12.72 -9.02 -6.94
CA VAL A 90 13.69 -8.10 -7.55
C VAL A 90 14.95 -8.01 -6.69
N MET A 91 14.82 -7.78 -5.38
CA MET A 91 15.98 -7.73 -4.48
C MET A 91 16.81 -9.01 -4.53
N GLN A 92 16.15 -10.18 -4.55
CA GLN A 92 16.84 -11.46 -4.70
C GLN A 92 17.58 -11.60 -6.04
N ALA A 93 17.00 -11.10 -7.14
CA ALA A 93 17.65 -11.09 -8.45
C ALA A 93 18.94 -10.24 -8.46
N PHE A 94 19.05 -9.26 -7.56
CA PHE A 94 20.25 -8.45 -7.32
C PHE A 94 21.09 -8.95 -6.12
N GLU A 95 20.90 -10.20 -5.68
CA GLU A 95 21.64 -10.81 -4.57
C GLU A 95 21.54 -10.02 -3.26
N ARG A 96 20.43 -9.30 -3.05
CA ARG A 96 20.11 -8.59 -1.81
C ARG A 96 19.06 -9.36 -1.02
N ASP A 97 19.24 -9.40 0.30
CA ASP A 97 18.24 -9.98 1.21
C ASP A 97 17.17 -8.92 1.57
N PRO A 98 15.89 -9.10 1.18
CA PRO A 98 14.79 -8.21 1.54
C PRO A 98 14.64 -7.97 3.05
N ARG A 99 15.09 -8.93 3.87
CA ARG A 99 15.00 -8.84 5.32
C ARG A 99 15.90 -7.78 5.94
N ARG A 100 16.88 -7.27 5.17
CA ARG A 100 17.74 -6.16 5.60
C ARG A 100 17.06 -4.80 5.45
N THR A 101 16.03 -4.69 4.62
CA THR A 101 15.25 -3.46 4.40
C THR A 101 13.75 -3.78 4.39
N PRO A 102 13.21 -4.32 5.51
CA PRO A 102 11.82 -4.74 5.59
C PRO A 102 10.84 -3.58 5.36
N VAL A 103 11.28 -2.35 5.63
CA VAL A 103 10.50 -1.12 5.41
C VAL A 103 10.09 -0.96 3.95
N VAL A 104 10.96 -1.28 2.99
CA VAL A 104 10.68 -1.14 1.55
C VAL A 104 9.60 -2.12 1.13
N VAL A 105 9.63 -3.33 1.69
CA VAL A 105 8.62 -4.37 1.45
C VAL A 105 7.27 -3.93 2.03
N ALA A 106 7.26 -3.34 3.22
CA ALA A 106 6.05 -2.82 3.84
C ALA A 106 5.43 -1.67 3.04
N ILE A 107 6.25 -0.67 2.66
CA ILE A 107 5.82 0.51 1.89
C ILE A 107 5.08 0.10 0.61
N ALA A 108 5.56 -0.92 -0.11
CA ALA A 108 4.97 -1.36 -1.37
C ALA A 108 3.49 -1.80 -1.23
N GLU A 109 3.13 -2.43 -0.10
CA GLU A 109 1.72 -2.76 0.19
C GLU A 109 0.98 -1.61 0.87
N ILE A 110 1.67 -0.79 1.69
CA ILE A 110 1.03 0.31 2.39
C ILE A 110 0.47 1.33 1.40
N ILE A 111 1.27 1.73 0.41
CA ILE A 111 0.84 2.62 -0.68
C ILE A 111 -0.36 2.04 -1.42
N HIS A 112 -0.30 0.75 -1.74
CA HIS A 112 -1.39 0.07 -2.46
C HIS A 112 -2.70 0.07 -1.68
N ALA A 113 -2.67 -0.31 -0.41
CA ALA A 113 -3.87 -0.32 0.40
C ALA A 113 -4.39 1.10 0.68
N ALA A 114 -3.50 2.10 0.77
CA ALA A 114 -3.88 3.49 0.95
C ALA A 114 -4.56 4.06 -0.31
N SER A 115 -4.04 3.73 -1.50
CA SER A 115 -4.69 4.10 -2.76
C SER A 115 -6.07 3.46 -2.87
N LEU A 116 -6.22 2.18 -2.50
CA LEU A 116 -7.53 1.50 -2.50
C LEU A 116 -8.56 2.18 -1.56
N VAL A 117 -8.13 2.70 -0.41
CA VAL A 117 -9.03 3.44 0.49
C VAL A 117 -9.55 4.72 -0.19
N LEU A 118 -8.69 5.44 -0.89
CA LEU A 118 -9.07 6.65 -1.62
C LEU A 118 -9.91 6.34 -2.87
N ASP A 119 -9.57 5.29 -3.61
CA ASP A 119 -10.33 4.81 -4.77
C ASP A 119 -11.73 4.36 -4.33
N ASP A 120 -11.84 3.59 -3.24
CA ASP A 120 -13.14 3.18 -2.72
C ASP A 120 -14.01 4.39 -2.35
N VAL A 121 -13.41 5.50 -1.85
CA VAL A 121 -14.13 6.76 -1.61
C VAL A 121 -14.58 7.41 -2.93
N ALA A 122 -13.68 7.51 -3.91
CA ALA A 122 -13.97 8.14 -5.20
C ALA A 122 -15.05 7.39 -5.98
N ASP A 123 -15.03 6.06 -5.93
CA ASP A 123 -15.97 5.17 -6.62
C ASP A 123 -17.26 4.91 -5.82
N ASP A 124 -17.39 5.45 -4.61
CA ASP A 124 -18.46 5.16 -3.65
C ASP A 124 -18.65 3.64 -3.39
N SER A 125 -17.56 2.87 -3.50
CA SER A 125 -17.58 1.41 -3.43
C SER A 125 -18.09 0.91 -2.06
N PRO A 126 -19.18 0.14 -1.98
CA PRO A 126 -19.69 -0.31 -0.68
C PRO A 126 -18.82 -1.40 -0.05
N LEU A 127 -18.19 -2.25 -0.87
CA LEU A 127 -17.46 -3.43 -0.44
C LEU A 127 -16.10 -3.57 -1.13
N ARG A 128 -15.11 -4.07 -0.39
CA ARG A 128 -13.81 -4.54 -0.89
C ARG A 128 -13.49 -5.91 -0.30
N ARG A 129 -13.22 -6.88 -1.18
CA ARG A 129 -12.89 -8.27 -0.82
C ARG A 129 -13.91 -8.86 0.17
N GLY A 130 -15.20 -8.62 -0.10
CA GLY A 130 -16.33 -9.12 0.70
C GLY A 130 -16.63 -8.36 2.00
N GLY A 131 -15.83 -7.37 2.40
CA GLY A 131 -16.09 -6.56 3.60
C GLY A 131 -16.36 -5.08 3.31
N PRO A 132 -16.89 -4.31 4.27
CA PRO A 132 -17.20 -2.89 4.09
C PRO A 132 -15.94 -2.05 3.85
N THR A 133 -15.98 -1.11 2.92
CA THR A 133 -14.86 -0.17 2.67
C THR A 133 -14.67 0.79 3.84
N ALA A 134 -13.52 1.46 3.92
CA ALA A 134 -13.21 2.36 5.04
C ALA A 134 -14.25 3.47 5.20
N HIS A 135 -14.70 4.09 4.10
CA HIS A 135 -15.68 5.18 4.17
C HIS A 135 -17.08 4.71 4.57
N ARG A 136 -17.41 3.43 4.40
CA ARG A 136 -18.65 2.84 4.94
C ARG A 136 -18.55 2.57 6.45
N GLN A 137 -17.34 2.40 6.98
CA GLN A 137 -17.11 2.20 8.41
C GLN A 137 -17.04 3.51 9.19
N VAL A 138 -16.33 4.52 8.66
CA VAL A 138 -16.00 5.76 9.40
C VAL A 138 -16.46 7.04 8.71
N GLY A 139 -17.12 6.93 7.56
CA GLY A 139 -17.56 8.07 6.76
C GLY A 139 -16.49 8.62 5.81
N VAL A 140 -16.93 9.32 4.77
CA VAL A 140 -16.08 9.84 3.67
C VAL A 140 -14.98 10.77 4.17
N ARG A 141 -15.31 11.72 5.05
CA ARG A 141 -14.34 12.70 5.56
C ARG A 141 -13.17 12.04 6.29
N VAL A 142 -13.48 11.07 7.14
CA VAL A 142 -12.48 10.37 7.96
C VAL A 142 -11.67 9.42 7.09
N ALA A 143 -12.31 8.63 6.22
CA ALA A 143 -11.62 7.70 5.33
C ALA A 143 -10.69 8.42 4.34
N GLY A 144 -11.11 9.56 3.78
CA GLY A 144 -10.25 10.37 2.91
C GLY A 144 -9.02 10.91 3.62
N ALA A 145 -9.19 11.45 4.84
CA ALA A 145 -8.06 11.90 5.66
C ALA A 145 -7.14 10.74 6.05
N ALA A 146 -7.69 9.59 6.42
CA ALA A 146 -6.95 8.40 6.78
C ALA A 146 -6.14 7.85 5.61
N GLY A 147 -6.73 7.75 4.41
CA GLY A 147 -6.05 7.30 3.20
C GLY A 147 -4.85 8.19 2.86
N SER A 148 -5.03 9.52 2.88
CA SER A 148 -3.95 10.48 2.67
C SER A 148 -2.85 10.36 3.74
N ALA A 149 -3.22 10.17 5.01
CA ALA A 149 -2.25 9.97 6.09
C ALA A 149 -1.44 8.68 5.92
N TRP A 150 -2.05 7.58 5.47
CA TRP A 150 -1.34 6.32 5.18
C TRP A 150 -0.38 6.43 3.99
N LEU A 151 -0.77 7.13 2.92
CA LEU A 151 0.16 7.45 1.82
C LEU A 151 1.36 8.24 2.37
N ASN A 152 1.10 9.26 3.19
CA ASN A 152 2.16 10.10 3.74
C ASN A 152 3.03 9.40 4.80
N ALA A 153 2.50 8.39 5.49
CA ALA A 153 3.26 7.57 6.42
C ALA A 153 4.42 6.82 5.73
N CYS A 154 4.34 6.57 4.42
CA CYS A 154 5.45 5.97 3.68
C CYS A 154 6.69 6.87 3.65
N PHE A 155 6.52 8.19 3.56
CA PHE A 155 7.65 9.12 3.65
C PHE A 155 8.24 9.17 5.07
N GLN A 156 7.41 9.03 6.10
CA GLN A 156 7.89 8.91 7.49
C GLN A 156 8.72 7.64 7.68
N LEU A 157 8.30 6.53 7.06
CA LEU A 157 9.04 5.27 7.08
C LEU A 157 10.40 5.38 6.37
N LEU A 158 10.48 6.12 5.26
CA LEU A 158 11.76 6.35 4.55
C LEU A 158 12.69 7.30 5.32
N ALA A 159 12.15 8.32 5.98
CA ALA A 159 12.92 9.30 6.73
C ALA A 159 13.40 8.79 8.10
N ALA A 160 12.91 7.63 8.56
CA ALA A 160 13.28 7.09 9.85
C ALA A 160 14.73 6.55 9.85
N ASP A 161 15.44 6.80 10.96
CA ASP A 161 16.82 6.33 11.17
C ASP A 161 16.93 4.79 11.11
N ASP A 162 15.84 4.08 11.42
CA ASP A 162 15.76 2.61 11.41
C ASP A 162 15.29 2.03 10.07
N SER A 163 15.19 2.83 8.99
CA SER A 163 14.77 2.38 7.67
C SER A 163 15.70 1.32 7.06
N GLY A 164 16.97 1.29 7.49
CA GLY A 164 17.99 0.40 6.93
C GLY A 164 18.45 0.79 5.53
N LEU A 165 18.13 2.01 5.09
CA LEU A 165 18.51 2.58 3.80
C LEU A 165 19.58 3.65 3.98
N GLU A 166 20.49 3.75 3.01
CA GLU A 166 21.36 4.91 2.90
C GLU A 166 20.55 6.16 2.53
N PRO A 167 20.94 7.37 2.95
CA PRO A 167 20.17 8.60 2.68
C PRO A 167 19.84 8.81 1.20
N GLU A 168 20.77 8.49 0.31
CA GLU A 168 20.55 8.59 -1.14
C GLU A 168 19.50 7.57 -1.63
N GLN A 169 19.48 6.36 -1.07
CA GLN A 169 18.49 5.35 -1.42
C GLN A 169 17.10 5.76 -0.92
N ALA A 170 17.01 6.28 0.30
CA ALA A 170 15.77 6.80 0.86
C ALA A 170 15.22 7.96 0.02
N GLN A 171 16.09 8.90 -0.40
CA GLN A 171 15.68 10.00 -1.27
C GLN A 171 15.15 9.51 -2.63
N ARG A 172 15.87 8.60 -3.29
CA ARG A 172 15.44 8.05 -4.59
C ARG A 172 14.09 7.34 -4.47
N LEU A 173 13.89 6.54 -3.41
CA LEU A 173 12.60 5.90 -3.17
C LEU A 173 11.49 6.93 -2.87
N ALA A 174 11.79 8.00 -2.13
CA ALA A 174 10.83 9.06 -1.88
C ALA A 174 10.40 9.76 -3.18
N ASP A 175 11.33 10.03 -4.09
CA ASP A 175 11.04 10.64 -5.39
C ASP A 175 10.11 9.73 -6.24
N GLU A 176 10.36 8.42 -6.25
CA GLU A 176 9.52 7.45 -6.96
C GLU A 176 8.12 7.33 -6.37
N ILE A 177 8.01 7.29 -5.03
CA ILE A 177 6.72 7.26 -4.34
C ILE A 177 5.93 8.56 -4.60
N ALA A 178 6.60 9.71 -4.53
CA ALA A 178 5.98 11.00 -4.82
C ALA A 178 5.46 11.06 -6.26
N TRP A 179 6.23 10.54 -7.22
CA TRP A 179 5.79 10.41 -8.60
C TRP A 179 4.60 9.46 -8.74
N GLU A 180 4.62 8.27 -8.11
CA GLU A 180 3.48 7.31 -8.10
C GLU A 180 2.21 7.98 -7.57
N HIS A 181 2.31 8.68 -6.44
CA HIS A 181 1.16 9.34 -5.82
C HIS A 181 0.59 10.44 -6.71
N TRP A 182 1.47 11.26 -7.28
CA TRP A 182 1.07 12.37 -8.16
C TRP A 182 0.42 11.85 -9.45
N VAL A 183 1.04 10.86 -10.10
CA VAL A 183 0.57 10.30 -11.36
C VAL A 183 -0.79 9.63 -11.19
N THR A 184 -0.97 8.88 -10.11
CA THR A 184 -2.24 8.21 -9.77
C THR A 184 -3.32 9.23 -9.45
N GLY A 185 -3.02 10.23 -8.62
CA GLY A 185 -3.98 11.26 -8.24
C GLY A 185 -4.47 12.09 -9.43
N VAL A 186 -3.57 12.44 -10.37
CA VAL A 186 -3.93 13.08 -11.63
C VAL A 186 -4.77 12.13 -12.49
N GLY A 187 -4.39 10.86 -12.59
CA GLY A 187 -5.14 9.82 -13.29
C GLY A 187 -6.58 9.70 -12.79
N THR A 188 -6.78 9.52 -11.49
CA THR A 188 -8.10 9.45 -10.86
C THR A 188 -8.89 10.73 -11.05
N THR A 189 -8.24 11.91 -10.95
CA THR A 189 -8.92 13.19 -11.20
C THR A 189 -9.48 13.25 -12.62
N ILE A 190 -8.68 12.85 -13.61
CA ILE A 190 -9.13 12.77 -15.00
C ILE A 190 -10.28 11.78 -15.12
N ASP A 191 -10.12 10.55 -14.61
CA ASP A 191 -11.11 9.47 -14.72
C ASP A 191 -12.48 9.88 -14.15
N THR A 192 -12.49 10.49 -12.96
CA THR A 192 -13.71 10.93 -12.27
C THR A 192 -14.36 12.17 -12.90
N THR A 193 -13.57 13.10 -13.44
CA THR A 193 -14.09 14.35 -14.03
C THR A 193 -14.44 14.23 -15.52
N TRP A 194 -13.99 13.18 -16.20
CA TRP A 194 -14.20 13.03 -17.64
C TRP A 194 -15.65 12.79 -18.09
N PRO A 195 -16.48 12.01 -17.37
CA PRO A 195 -17.90 11.82 -17.73
C PRO A 195 -18.67 13.14 -17.88
N TRP A 196 -18.26 14.16 -17.11
CA TRP A 196 -18.84 15.49 -17.09
C TRP A 196 -18.34 16.38 -18.24
N MET A 197 -17.23 15.99 -18.91
CA MET A 197 -16.55 16.76 -19.97
C MET A 197 -16.82 16.22 -21.40
N GLY A 198 -17.86 15.39 -21.60
CA GLY A 198 -18.28 14.93 -22.93
C GLY A 198 -17.86 13.50 -23.29
N GLY A 199 -17.45 12.67 -22.31
CA GLY A 199 -17.38 11.22 -22.44
C GLY A 199 -16.11 10.65 -23.09
N TRP A 200 -15.97 9.32 -23.00
CA TRP A 200 -14.77 8.58 -23.41
C TRP A 200 -14.70 8.31 -24.92
N THR A 201 -13.59 8.71 -25.57
CA THR A 201 -13.21 8.16 -26.89
C THR A 201 -12.17 7.05 -26.74
N ALA A 202 -12.05 6.15 -27.71
CA ALA A 202 -11.12 5.01 -27.65
C ALA A 202 -9.66 5.42 -27.44
N ARG A 203 -9.20 6.47 -28.14
CA ARG A 203 -7.85 7.05 -27.99
C ARG A 203 -7.60 7.65 -26.60
N ARG A 204 -8.65 8.13 -25.94
CA ARG A 204 -8.57 8.75 -24.60
C ARG A 204 -8.52 7.70 -23.49
N ARG A 205 -9.25 6.57 -23.63
CA ARG A 205 -9.17 5.43 -22.70
C ARG A 205 -7.76 4.83 -22.61
N SER A 206 -7.07 4.67 -23.73
CA SER A 206 -5.71 4.11 -23.76
C SER A 206 -4.65 5.02 -23.12
N ILE A 207 -4.92 6.33 -23.04
CA ILE A 207 -4.04 7.27 -22.34
C ILE A 207 -4.33 7.16 -20.85
N CYS A 208 -5.60 7.31 -20.42
CA CYS A 208 -5.97 7.29 -19.00
C CYS A 208 -5.58 5.99 -18.28
N SER A 209 -5.70 4.84 -18.95
CA SER A 209 -5.31 3.55 -18.37
C SER A 209 -3.82 3.46 -18.01
N ARG A 210 -2.94 4.25 -18.64
CA ARG A 210 -1.51 4.29 -18.29
C ARG A 210 -1.22 5.02 -16.98
N TRP A 211 -2.13 5.89 -16.54
CA TRP A 211 -1.99 6.72 -15.34
C TRP A 211 -2.76 6.12 -14.15
N CYS A 212 -3.89 5.44 -14.42
CA CYS A 212 -4.75 4.84 -13.38
C CYS A 212 -4.23 3.50 -12.86
N THR A 213 -3.50 2.74 -13.67
CA THR A 213 -2.72 1.59 -13.21
C THR A 213 -1.25 1.94 -13.34
N VAL A 214 -0.62 2.34 -12.24
CA VAL A 214 0.82 2.61 -12.24
C VAL A 214 1.52 1.32 -12.68
N PRO A 215 2.23 1.28 -13.82
CA PRO A 215 3.22 0.24 -13.99
C PRO A 215 4.18 0.42 -12.82
N LEU A 216 4.40 -0.64 -12.02
CA LEU A 216 5.42 -0.63 -10.98
C LEU A 216 6.62 0.18 -11.49
N PRO A 217 7.13 1.14 -10.71
CA PRO A 217 8.33 1.82 -11.11
C PRO A 217 9.36 0.71 -11.28
N ILE A 218 9.75 0.45 -12.53
CA ILE A 218 11.05 -0.10 -12.85
C ILE A 218 11.80 1.10 -13.46
N PRO A 219 12.20 2.11 -12.67
CA PRO A 219 13.04 3.17 -13.18
C PRO A 219 14.48 2.73 -12.93
N THR A 220 15.25 2.53 -13.99
CA THR A 220 16.65 2.98 -14.18
C THR A 220 17.71 2.86 -13.06
N ALA A 221 17.44 2.31 -11.88
CA ALA A 221 18.34 2.07 -10.76
C ALA A 221 19.06 0.71 -10.87
N CYS A 222 18.88 0.02 -12.01
CA CYS A 222 19.69 -1.10 -12.45
C CYS A 222 20.81 -0.67 -13.41
N ARG A 223 21.27 0.58 -13.30
CA ARG A 223 22.53 1.05 -13.89
C ARG A 223 23.40 1.64 -12.80
#